data_AF-A0A316AWY4-F1
#
_entry.id   AF-A0A316AWY4-F1
#
_cell.length_a   1.000
_cell.length_b   1.000
_cell.length_c   1.000
_cell.angle_alpha   90.00
_cell.angle_beta   90.00
_cell.angle_gamma   90.00
#
_symmetry.space_group_name_H-M   'P 1'
#
loop_
_entity.id
_entity.type
_entity.pdbx_description
1 polymer ?
#
loop_
_entity_poly.entity_id
_entity_poly.type
_entity_poly.pdbx_seq_one_letter_code
_entity_poly.pdbx_strand_id
1 'polypeptide(L)'
;MFKRCSLLAIVTSILLACGDSSSGPVNEEQPASSAKASSSSEATANSSSSIGDVSSSSTNASAESGSWREHCLDVINKYRATEDLKALTLAPEAKQTCTDDQAAADLKSNKAHGHFGDCGEFAQNSGPNISLSWKGSEVEIVDYYLKMMWDEKELIESGKRDPEKKEDYSYIGHYLNMSNTKYSTVACGIAKSSDGKTGWLNINFF
;
A
#
# COMPACT_ATOMS: atom_id res chain seq x y z
N MET A 1 55.01 -15.42 -16.34
CA MET A 1 55.52 -14.10 -16.73
C MET A 1 54.51 -13.05 -16.30
N PHE A 2 54.95 -12.11 -15.43
CA PHE A 2 54.50 -10.73 -15.17
C PHE A 2 52.99 -10.37 -15.20
N LYS A 3 52.40 -9.58 -14.29
CA LYS A 3 52.86 -8.80 -13.12
C LYS A 3 51.58 -8.34 -12.40
N ARG A 4 51.61 -8.31 -11.07
CA ARG A 4 50.64 -7.59 -10.22
C ARG A 4 50.69 -6.09 -10.52
N CYS A 5 49.55 -5.41 -10.47
CA CYS A 5 49.48 -3.98 -10.15
C CYS A 5 48.39 -3.77 -9.09
N SER A 6 48.82 -3.70 -7.83
CA SER A 6 48.15 -2.93 -6.79
C SER A 6 48.29 -1.46 -7.12
N LEU A 7 47.20 -0.70 -7.03
CA LEU A 7 47.28 0.75 -6.93
C LEU A 7 46.60 1.19 -5.63
N LEU A 8 47.44 1.65 -4.71
CA LEU A 8 47.13 2.44 -3.53
C LEU A 8 46.91 3.90 -4.00
N ALA A 9 45.85 4.56 -3.53
CA ALA A 9 45.77 6.03 -3.44
C ALA A 9 44.79 6.35 -2.29
N ILE A 10 45.30 6.63 -1.10
CA ILE A 10 45.61 7.96 -0.54
C ILE A 10 44.35 8.73 -0.11
N VAL A 11 44.24 8.74 1.22
CA VAL A 11 43.56 9.64 2.16
C VAL A 11 43.37 11.07 1.65
N THR A 12 42.17 11.62 1.82
CA THR A 12 42.02 13.03 2.24
C THR A 12 40.78 13.16 3.13
N SER A 13 41.04 13.34 4.42
CA SER A 13 40.06 13.80 5.41
C SER A 13 39.80 15.29 5.19
N ILE A 14 38.54 15.69 5.04
CA ILE A 14 38.11 17.08 5.23
C ILE A 14 37.21 17.11 6.46
N LEU A 15 37.76 17.68 7.53
CA LEU A 15 37.02 18.25 8.66
C LEU A 15 36.38 19.56 8.16
N LEU A 16 35.06 19.69 8.31
CA LEU A 16 34.45 21.02 8.46
C LEU A 16 33.49 21.01 9.65
N ALA A 17 33.60 22.10 10.40
CA ALA A 17 33.21 22.26 11.78
C ALA A 17 31.77 22.76 11.98
N CYS A 18 31.41 22.76 13.27
CA CYS A 18 30.19 23.18 13.93
C CYS A 18 29.60 24.53 13.48
N GLY A 19 28.26 24.58 13.46
CA GLY A 19 27.46 25.79 13.48
C GLY A 19 26.37 25.65 14.54
N ASP A 20 26.38 26.58 15.48
CA ASP A 20 25.76 26.60 16.81
C ASP A 20 24.45 27.41 16.81
N SER A 21 23.62 27.18 17.83
CA SER A 21 22.58 28.09 18.37
C SER A 21 21.34 28.47 17.55
N SER A 22 20.15 28.16 18.07
CA SER A 22 19.49 29.04 19.05
C SER A 22 18.07 28.56 19.37
N SER A 23 17.81 28.45 20.67
CA SER A 23 16.50 28.30 21.31
C SER A 23 15.65 29.57 21.17
N GLY A 24 14.33 29.43 21.20
CA GLY A 24 13.39 30.54 21.41
C GLY A 24 11.91 30.12 21.22
N PRO A 25 10.96 30.71 21.95
CA PRO A 25 9.96 29.91 22.67
C PRO A 25 8.53 29.92 22.11
N VAL A 26 7.75 29.03 22.73
CA VAL A 26 6.29 28.89 22.83
C VAL A 26 5.47 30.18 22.73
N ASN A 27 4.29 30.06 22.10
CA ASN A 27 3.09 30.72 22.60
C ASN A 27 1.85 29.86 22.33
N GLU A 28 1.25 29.40 23.42
CA GLU A 28 -0.15 29.03 23.54
C GLU A 28 -1.04 30.24 23.22
N GLU A 29 -2.13 30.01 22.49
CA GLU A 29 -3.43 30.63 22.81
C GLU A 29 -4.56 29.83 22.13
N GLN A 30 -5.14 28.91 22.90
CA GLN A 30 -6.57 28.63 22.86
C GLN A 30 -7.28 29.80 23.58
N PRO A 31 -8.55 30.15 23.28
CA PRO A 31 -9.65 29.31 23.79
C PRO A 31 -11.00 29.36 23.02
N ALA A 32 -11.88 28.45 23.48
CA ALA A 32 -13.33 28.62 23.70
C ALA A 32 -14.26 28.82 22.48
N SER A 33 -15.02 27.80 22.07
CA SER A 33 -16.28 27.29 22.66
C SER A 33 -17.53 28.16 22.40
N SER A 34 -18.56 27.55 21.78
CA SER A 34 -20.00 27.64 22.10
C SER A 34 -20.77 27.04 20.90
N ALA A 35 -21.36 25.84 20.97
CA ALA A 35 -22.57 25.44 21.70
C ALA A 35 -23.87 26.17 21.25
N LYS A 36 -24.71 25.47 20.48
CA LYS A 36 -26.19 25.54 20.46
C LYS A 36 -26.70 24.32 19.64
N ALA A 37 -27.31 23.28 20.20
CA ALA A 37 -28.69 23.17 20.70
C ALA A 37 -29.73 23.66 19.67
N SER A 38 -30.84 23.00 19.34
CA SER A 38 -31.51 21.75 19.72
C SER A 38 -32.76 21.61 18.81
N SER A 39 -33.47 20.48 18.93
CA SER A 39 -34.91 20.28 18.64
C SER A 39 -35.31 20.06 17.17
N SER A 40 -35.64 18.83 16.73
CA SER A 40 -36.83 17.99 17.02
C SER A 40 -38.13 18.56 16.45
N SER A 41 -38.80 17.79 15.59
CA SER A 41 -40.25 17.50 15.61
C SER A 41 -40.63 16.44 14.56
N GLU A 42 -41.35 15.43 15.03
CA GLU A 42 -41.99 14.34 14.31
C GLU A 42 -43.24 14.79 13.51
N ALA A 43 -43.69 13.98 12.54
CA ALA A 43 -45.12 13.68 12.34
C ALA A 43 -45.38 12.59 11.27
N THR A 44 -45.81 11.42 11.76
CA THR A 44 -46.98 10.60 11.33
C THR A 44 -47.19 10.15 9.87
N ALA A 45 -47.01 8.84 9.68
CA ALA A 45 -47.94 7.82 9.15
C ALA A 45 -49.03 8.18 8.11
N ASN A 46 -49.10 7.39 7.03
CA ASN A 46 -50.36 6.73 6.66
C ASN A 46 -50.14 5.42 5.85
N SER A 47 -51.08 4.50 6.04
CA SER A 47 -51.07 3.09 5.62
C SER A 47 -51.68 2.81 4.23
N SER A 48 -51.41 1.59 3.75
CA SER A 48 -52.29 0.65 3.01
C SER A 48 -52.03 0.35 1.52
N SER A 49 -51.64 -0.91 1.27
CA SER A 49 -52.33 -1.94 0.45
C SER A 49 -52.64 -1.64 -1.04
N SER A 50 -52.42 -2.47 -2.06
CA SER A 50 -52.05 -3.88 -2.23
C SER A 50 -51.79 -4.18 -3.74
N ILE A 51 -50.98 -5.21 -4.01
CA ILE A 51 -50.98 -6.24 -5.08
C ILE A 51 -50.96 -5.91 -6.61
N GLY A 52 -50.13 -6.71 -7.31
CA GLY A 52 -50.13 -7.01 -8.76
C GLY A 52 -48.99 -6.28 -9.50
N ASP A 53 -48.12 -6.89 -10.31
CA ASP A 53 -48.09 -8.22 -10.92
C ASP A 53 -46.65 -8.52 -11.41
N VAL A 54 -46.44 -9.77 -11.79
CA VAL A 54 -45.18 -10.40 -12.20
C VAL A 54 -44.51 -9.76 -13.43
N SER A 55 -43.17 -9.81 -13.52
CA SER A 55 -42.44 -10.61 -14.52
C SER A 55 -40.99 -10.13 -14.73
N SER A 56 -40.10 -11.13 -14.78
CA SER A 56 -38.89 -11.19 -15.60
C SER A 56 -37.73 -10.24 -15.30
N SER A 57 -36.80 -10.75 -14.50
CA SER A 57 -35.37 -10.81 -14.79
C SER A 57 -34.71 -11.10 -13.47
N SER A 58 -34.33 -12.36 -13.23
CA SER A 58 -33.41 -12.70 -12.15
C SER A 58 -32.08 -12.08 -12.52
N THR A 59 -31.97 -10.81 -12.17
CA THR A 59 -30.76 -10.07 -11.98
C THR A 59 -29.78 -11.00 -11.28
N ASN A 60 -28.64 -11.19 -11.92
CA ASN A 60 -27.47 -11.73 -11.27
C ASN A 60 -27.14 -10.76 -10.12
N ALA A 61 -27.68 -11.01 -8.93
CA ALA A 61 -27.08 -10.59 -7.67
C ALA A 61 -25.67 -11.22 -7.66
N SER A 62 -24.57 -10.59 -7.23
CA SER A 62 -24.37 -9.48 -6.32
C SER A 62 -22.86 -9.14 -6.30
N ALA A 63 -22.54 -7.88 -5.98
CA ALA A 63 -21.24 -7.33 -5.53
C ALA A 63 -20.12 -7.31 -6.60
N GLU A 64 -19.47 -6.19 -6.89
CA GLU A 64 -18.73 -5.34 -5.96
C GLU A 64 -18.70 -3.90 -6.51
N SER A 65 -19.41 -2.96 -5.87
CA SER A 65 -19.05 -1.54 -5.97
C SER A 65 -18.11 -1.19 -4.81
N GLY A 66 -17.10 -2.05 -4.59
CA GLY A 66 -16.06 -1.83 -3.60
C GLY A 66 -15.15 -0.68 -4.00
N SER A 67 -14.47 -0.07 -3.02
CA SER A 67 -13.40 0.88 -3.31
C SER A 67 -12.26 0.18 -4.06
N TRP A 68 -11.33 0.93 -4.68
CA TRP A 68 -10.14 0.32 -5.29
C TRP A 68 -9.29 -0.48 -4.26
N ARG A 69 -9.43 -0.20 -2.96
CA ARG A 69 -8.78 -0.98 -1.90
C ARG A 69 -9.46 -2.33 -1.68
N GLU A 70 -10.78 -2.41 -1.82
CA GLU A 70 -11.46 -3.72 -1.84
C GLU A 70 -11.02 -4.53 -3.05
N HIS A 71 -10.88 -3.89 -4.22
CA HIS A 71 -10.29 -4.54 -5.39
C HIS A 71 -8.84 -5.02 -5.12
N CYS A 72 -8.02 -4.22 -4.45
CA CYS A 72 -6.68 -4.63 -4.02
C CYS A 72 -6.72 -5.88 -3.13
N LEU A 73 -7.60 -5.89 -2.13
CA LEU A 73 -7.80 -7.05 -1.27
C LEU A 73 -8.23 -8.28 -2.07
N ASP A 74 -9.20 -8.12 -2.97
CA ASP A 74 -9.76 -9.20 -3.78
C ASP A 74 -8.70 -9.84 -4.68
N VAL A 75 -7.86 -9.03 -5.33
CA VAL A 75 -6.77 -9.53 -6.16
C VAL A 75 -5.75 -10.31 -5.33
N ILE A 76 -5.34 -9.80 -4.17
CA ILE A 76 -4.42 -10.51 -3.26
C ILE A 76 -5.05 -11.84 -2.80
N ASN A 77 -6.31 -11.82 -2.39
CA ASN A 77 -7.01 -13.00 -1.91
C ASN A 77 -7.27 -14.02 -3.03
N LYS A 78 -7.52 -13.56 -4.26
CA LYS A 78 -7.60 -14.43 -5.44
C LYS A 78 -6.30 -15.18 -5.66
N TYR A 79 -5.16 -14.51 -5.52
CA TYR A 79 -3.85 -15.14 -5.62
C TYR A 79 -3.60 -16.12 -4.48
N ARG A 80 -3.84 -15.70 -3.23
CA ARG A 80 -3.72 -16.56 -2.04
C ARG A 80 -4.58 -17.84 -2.16
N ALA A 81 -5.77 -17.73 -2.74
CA ALA A 81 -6.64 -18.87 -3.00
C ALA A 81 -6.07 -19.88 -4.01
N THR A 82 -5.17 -19.47 -4.92
CA THR A 82 -4.51 -20.42 -5.85
C THR A 82 -3.56 -21.39 -5.15
N GLU A 83 -3.22 -21.12 -3.89
CA GLU A 83 -2.32 -21.92 -3.05
C GLU A 83 -2.99 -22.32 -1.73
N ASP A 84 -4.33 -22.34 -1.69
CA ASP A 84 -5.14 -22.72 -0.53
C ASP A 84 -4.82 -21.92 0.77
N LEU A 85 -4.35 -20.68 0.61
CA LEU A 85 -4.00 -19.81 1.73
C LEU A 85 -5.23 -19.08 2.28
N LYS A 86 -5.25 -18.87 3.60
CA LYS A 86 -6.31 -18.11 4.28
C LYS A 86 -6.40 -16.68 3.72
N ALA A 87 -7.60 -16.22 3.41
CA ALA A 87 -7.85 -14.84 2.99
C ALA A 87 -7.44 -13.81 4.07
N LEU A 88 -6.88 -12.69 3.62
CA LEU A 88 -6.66 -11.50 4.42
C LEU A 88 -7.95 -10.66 4.49
N THR A 89 -7.97 -9.67 5.36
CA THR A 89 -8.96 -8.57 5.35
C THR A 89 -8.26 -7.22 5.17
N LEU A 90 -9.00 -6.16 4.85
CA LEU A 90 -8.44 -4.82 4.92
C LEU A 90 -8.01 -4.48 6.36
N ALA A 91 -6.85 -3.85 6.50
CA ALA A 91 -6.42 -3.23 7.73
C ALA A 91 -7.30 -1.99 8.03
N PRO A 92 -7.39 -1.53 9.30
CA PRO A 92 -8.17 -0.35 9.66
C PRO A 92 -7.79 0.90 8.84
N GLU A 93 -8.73 1.82 8.64
CA GLU A 93 -8.51 3.01 7.78
C GLU A 93 -7.24 3.80 8.14
N ALA A 94 -6.90 3.92 9.43
CA ALA A 94 -5.67 4.58 9.85
C ALA A 94 -4.39 3.94 9.26
N LYS A 95 -4.37 2.62 9.06
CA LYS A 95 -3.27 1.92 8.38
C LYS A 95 -3.32 2.17 6.87
N GLN A 96 -4.51 2.23 6.28
CA GLN A 96 -4.67 2.55 4.85
C GLN A 96 -4.14 3.95 4.53
N THR A 97 -4.55 4.95 5.32
CA THR A 97 -4.04 6.33 5.20
C THR A 97 -2.53 6.38 5.39
N CYS A 98 -2.00 5.69 6.40
CA CYS A 98 -0.56 5.65 6.63
C CYS A 98 0.19 5.02 5.43
N THR A 99 -0.37 3.99 4.79
CA THR A 99 0.23 3.41 3.58
C THR A 99 0.18 4.37 2.38
N ASP A 100 -0.85 5.21 2.24
CA ASP A 100 -0.83 6.30 1.25
C ASP A 100 0.31 7.28 1.52
N ASP A 101 0.48 7.68 2.79
CA ASP A 101 1.53 8.62 3.21
C ASP A 101 2.93 8.05 2.94
N GLN A 102 3.14 6.76 3.24
CA GLN A 102 4.38 6.06 2.88
C GLN A 102 4.60 6.04 1.38
N ALA A 103 3.57 5.73 0.57
CA ALA A 103 3.70 5.75 -0.88
C ALA A 103 4.06 7.15 -1.40
N ALA A 104 3.49 8.20 -0.82
CA ALA A 104 3.80 9.59 -1.17
C ALA A 104 5.23 9.98 -0.77
N ALA A 105 5.68 9.54 0.40
CA ALA A 105 7.02 9.81 0.90
C ALA A 105 8.10 9.02 0.13
N ASP A 106 7.82 7.77 -0.25
CA ASP A 106 8.67 6.95 -1.12
C ASP A 106 8.74 7.52 -2.53
N LEU A 107 7.62 7.98 -3.08
CA LEU A 107 7.57 8.72 -4.35
C LEU A 107 8.45 9.98 -4.31
N LYS A 108 8.32 10.77 -3.24
CA LYS A 108 9.07 12.02 -3.07
C LYS A 108 10.57 11.77 -2.91
N SER A 109 10.96 10.72 -2.20
CA SER A 109 12.36 10.35 -1.98
C SER A 109 12.95 9.47 -3.09
N ASN A 110 12.10 8.99 -4.00
CA ASN A 110 12.43 8.01 -5.03
C ASN A 110 13.17 6.79 -4.46
N LYS A 111 12.67 6.25 -3.35
CA LYS A 111 13.28 5.14 -2.63
C LYS A 111 12.22 4.09 -2.26
N ALA A 112 12.33 2.91 -2.86
CA ALA A 112 11.53 1.76 -2.46
C ALA A 112 11.82 1.38 -1.00
N HIS A 113 10.76 1.17 -0.22
CA HIS A 113 10.84 0.92 1.21
C HIS A 113 11.56 2.04 1.97
N GLY A 114 11.41 3.28 1.51
CA GLY A 114 12.02 4.45 2.15
C GLY A 114 11.50 4.67 3.56
N HIS A 115 10.21 4.35 3.77
CA HIS A 115 9.46 4.58 5.00
C HIS A 115 8.88 3.29 5.59
N PHE A 116 9.42 2.13 5.19
CA PHE A 116 9.00 0.83 5.74
C PHE A 116 9.15 0.79 7.26
N GLY A 117 8.10 0.34 7.95
CA GLY A 117 8.00 0.24 9.40
C GLY A 117 7.26 1.41 10.07
N ASP A 118 7.10 2.54 9.38
CA ASP A 118 6.45 3.73 9.94
C ASP A 118 4.97 3.49 10.27
N CYS A 119 4.30 2.63 9.51
CA CYS A 119 2.92 2.21 9.78
C CYS A 119 2.83 0.98 10.68
N GLY A 120 3.93 0.44 11.20
CA GLY A 120 3.96 -0.77 12.02
C GLY A 120 3.61 -2.07 11.27
N GLU A 121 3.78 -2.08 9.96
CA GLU A 121 3.67 -3.26 9.11
C GLU A 121 4.86 -4.20 9.30
N PHE A 122 4.64 -5.49 9.10
CA PHE A 122 5.69 -6.50 9.20
C PHE A 122 6.37 -6.78 7.85
N ALA A 123 5.69 -6.41 6.77
CA ALA A 123 6.20 -6.49 5.41
C ALA A 123 5.55 -5.43 4.52
N GLN A 124 6.26 -5.05 3.46
CA GLN A 124 5.77 -4.14 2.45
C GLN A 124 6.20 -4.64 1.07
N ASN A 125 5.27 -4.60 0.12
CA ASN A 125 5.59 -4.66 -1.30
C ASN A 125 5.51 -3.26 -1.89
N SER A 126 6.47 -2.89 -2.74
CA SER A 126 6.55 -1.54 -3.31
C SER A 126 6.61 -1.60 -4.84
N GLY A 127 5.77 -0.82 -5.49
CA GLY A 127 5.70 -0.62 -6.94
C GLY A 127 6.19 0.78 -7.29
N PRO A 128 7.50 1.00 -7.49
CA PRO A 128 8.06 2.30 -7.80
C PRO A 128 7.78 2.71 -9.25
N ASN A 129 7.84 4.02 -9.51
CA ASN A 129 7.89 4.62 -10.85
C ASN A 129 6.76 4.18 -11.81
N ILE A 130 5.54 4.03 -11.29
CA ILE A 130 4.35 3.73 -12.08
C ILE A 130 4.19 4.86 -13.09
N SER A 131 4.18 4.60 -14.40
CA SER A 131 3.84 5.66 -15.34
C SER A 131 2.32 5.69 -15.58
N LEU A 132 1.72 6.79 -15.14
CA LEU A 132 0.28 7.00 -15.13
C LEU A 132 -0.29 7.31 -16.52
N SER A 133 0.58 7.59 -17.50
CA SER A 133 0.20 7.79 -18.90
C SER A 133 -0.33 6.52 -19.57
N TRP A 134 0.01 5.33 -19.06
CA TRP A 134 -0.49 4.03 -19.56
C TRP A 134 -1.23 3.22 -18.49
N LYS A 135 -1.23 3.68 -17.24
CA LYS A 135 -2.02 3.12 -16.12
C LYS A 135 -2.77 4.23 -15.40
N GLY A 136 -3.96 4.55 -15.90
CA GLY A 136 -4.69 5.73 -15.44
C GLY A 136 -5.42 5.49 -14.11
N SER A 137 -5.94 4.29 -13.91
CA SER A 137 -6.74 3.94 -12.72
C SER A 137 -5.97 3.16 -11.67
N GLU A 138 -6.39 3.30 -10.42
CA GLU A 138 -5.88 2.55 -9.26
C GLU A 138 -6.04 1.03 -9.47
N VAL A 139 -7.17 0.61 -10.06
CA VAL A 139 -7.46 -0.79 -10.39
C VAL A 139 -6.44 -1.37 -11.36
N GLU A 140 -6.13 -0.68 -12.46
CA GLU A 140 -5.13 -1.13 -13.44
C GLU A 140 -3.69 -1.16 -12.89
N ILE A 141 -3.39 -0.26 -11.93
CA ILE A 141 -2.14 -0.26 -11.19
C ILE A 141 -2.04 -1.52 -10.33
N VAL A 142 -3.07 -1.77 -9.51
CA VAL A 142 -3.16 -2.91 -8.61
C VAL A 142 -3.04 -4.22 -9.38
N ASP A 143 -3.85 -4.42 -10.43
CA ASP A 143 -3.86 -5.66 -11.22
C ASP A 143 -2.48 -6.00 -11.77
N TYR A 144 -1.79 -5.00 -12.30
CA TYR A 144 -0.48 -5.20 -12.90
C TYR A 144 0.61 -5.50 -11.88
N TYR A 145 0.72 -4.68 -10.84
CA TYR A 145 1.81 -4.83 -9.87
C TYR A 145 1.61 -6.08 -9.01
N LEU A 146 0.39 -6.37 -8.56
CA LEU A 146 0.12 -7.59 -7.80
C LEU A 146 0.36 -8.84 -8.63
N LYS A 147 0.04 -8.82 -9.94
CA LYS A 147 0.41 -9.93 -10.82
C LYS A 147 1.93 -10.12 -10.87
N MET A 148 2.69 -9.07 -11.18
CA MET A 148 4.15 -9.18 -11.25
C MET A 148 4.76 -9.66 -9.94
N MET A 149 4.28 -9.15 -8.80
CA MET A 149 4.75 -9.53 -7.47
C MET A 149 4.44 -10.99 -7.15
N TRP A 150 3.24 -11.48 -7.55
CA TRP A 150 2.86 -12.88 -7.35
C TRP A 150 3.64 -13.83 -8.26
N ASP A 151 3.84 -13.45 -9.53
CA ASP A 151 4.57 -14.25 -10.52
C ASP A 151 6.04 -14.50 -10.14
N GLU A 152 6.61 -13.76 -9.17
CA GLU A 152 7.95 -14.07 -8.62
C GLU A 152 8.06 -15.52 -8.13
N LYS A 153 6.94 -16.15 -7.76
CA LYS A 153 6.86 -17.58 -7.41
C LYS A 153 7.42 -18.51 -8.49
N GLU A 154 7.35 -18.12 -9.77
CA GLU A 154 7.90 -18.90 -10.87
C GLU A 154 9.42 -19.09 -10.73
N LEU A 155 10.11 -18.14 -10.08
CA LEU A 155 11.54 -18.27 -9.79
C LEU A 155 11.82 -19.35 -8.74
N ILE A 156 10.89 -19.57 -7.81
CA ILE A 156 10.95 -20.65 -6.82
C ILE A 156 10.60 -21.99 -7.49
N GLU A 157 9.48 -22.04 -8.21
CA GLU A 157 9.00 -23.25 -8.88
C GLU A 157 9.99 -23.78 -9.93
N SER A 158 10.72 -22.89 -10.61
CA SER A 158 11.79 -23.25 -11.55
C SER A 158 13.12 -23.61 -10.87
N GLY A 159 13.23 -23.48 -9.55
CA GLY A 159 14.45 -23.74 -8.79
C GLY A 159 15.56 -22.69 -8.96
N LYS A 160 15.26 -21.54 -9.58
CA LYS A 160 16.22 -20.44 -9.75
C LYS A 160 16.47 -19.67 -8.45
N ARG A 161 15.49 -19.68 -7.55
CA ARG A 161 15.51 -19.02 -6.24
C ARG A 161 15.00 -19.98 -5.18
N ASP A 162 15.49 -19.81 -3.97
CA ASP A 162 15.15 -20.64 -2.83
C ASP A 162 14.50 -19.77 -1.74
N PRO A 163 13.24 -20.06 -1.34
CA PRO A 163 12.53 -19.25 -0.35
C PRO A 163 13.20 -19.25 1.03
N GLU A 164 14.05 -20.25 1.32
CA GLU A 164 14.77 -20.34 2.59
C GLU A 164 16.13 -19.61 2.56
N LYS A 165 16.56 -19.10 1.40
CA LYS A 165 17.83 -18.37 1.27
C LYS A 165 17.60 -16.87 1.36
N LYS A 166 18.25 -16.25 2.34
CA LYS A 166 18.16 -14.81 2.58
C LYS A 166 18.63 -13.98 1.37
N GLU A 167 19.64 -14.45 0.65
CA GLU A 167 20.20 -13.76 -0.51
C GLU A 167 19.23 -13.71 -1.68
N ASP A 168 18.25 -14.63 -1.72
CA ASP A 168 17.24 -14.68 -2.78
C ASP A 168 16.05 -13.77 -2.47
N TYR A 169 15.88 -13.32 -1.23
CA TYR A 169 14.73 -12.52 -0.80
C TYR A 169 14.50 -11.26 -1.66
N SER A 170 15.55 -10.61 -2.15
CA SER A 170 15.40 -9.43 -3.02
C SER A 170 14.75 -9.73 -4.39
N TYR A 171 14.62 -11.00 -4.77
CA TYR A 171 14.05 -11.43 -6.05
C TYR A 171 12.66 -12.05 -5.92
N ILE A 172 12.31 -12.55 -4.74
CA ILE A 172 11.06 -13.30 -4.48
C ILE A 172 10.29 -12.77 -3.27
N GLY A 173 10.80 -11.71 -2.64
CA GLY A 173 10.27 -11.17 -1.39
C GLY A 173 8.84 -10.68 -1.53
N HIS A 174 8.41 -10.23 -2.71
CA HIS A 174 7.04 -9.77 -2.87
C HIS A 174 6.04 -10.92 -2.85
N TYR A 175 6.36 -12.01 -3.56
CA TYR A 175 5.57 -13.24 -3.46
C TYR A 175 5.57 -13.77 -2.02
N LEU A 176 6.72 -13.84 -1.36
CA LEU A 176 6.83 -14.32 0.02
C LEU A 176 6.00 -13.48 1.01
N ASN A 177 5.91 -12.17 0.80
CA ASN A 177 5.05 -11.31 1.61
C ASN A 177 3.56 -11.61 1.36
N MET A 178 3.17 -11.75 0.09
CA MET A 178 1.78 -12.02 -0.29
C MET A 178 1.30 -13.42 0.13
N SER A 179 2.18 -14.42 0.14
CA SER A 179 1.86 -15.81 0.50
C SER A 179 2.06 -16.13 1.99
N ASN A 180 2.61 -15.19 2.76
CA ASN A 180 2.87 -15.42 4.18
C ASN A 180 1.56 -15.69 4.96
N THR A 181 1.56 -16.76 5.74
CA THR A 181 0.40 -17.19 6.54
C THR A 181 0.31 -16.50 7.90
N LYS A 182 1.34 -15.74 8.29
CA LYS A 182 1.37 -15.01 9.57
C LYS A 182 0.59 -13.70 9.52
N TYR A 183 0.41 -13.12 8.34
CA TYR A 183 -0.36 -11.89 8.16
C TYR A 183 -1.85 -12.20 8.11
N SER A 184 -2.64 -11.28 8.62
CA SER A 184 -4.11 -11.37 8.69
C SER A 184 -4.80 -10.20 8.02
N THR A 185 -4.10 -9.07 7.89
CA THR A 185 -4.66 -7.88 7.24
C THR A 185 -3.68 -7.23 6.27
N VAL A 186 -4.22 -6.42 5.34
CA VAL A 186 -3.43 -5.70 4.34
C VAL A 186 -3.91 -4.25 4.20
N ALA A 187 -2.96 -3.34 3.99
CA ALA A 187 -3.24 -1.97 3.56
C ALA A 187 -2.65 -1.69 2.19
N CYS A 188 -3.41 -1.02 1.33
CA CYS A 188 -2.98 -0.64 -0.01
C CYS A 188 -2.98 0.89 -0.11
N GLY A 189 -1.86 1.45 -0.55
CA GLY A 189 -1.69 2.89 -0.75
C GLY A 189 -1.11 3.21 -2.12
N ILE A 190 -1.68 4.24 -2.76
CA ILE A 190 -1.20 4.76 -4.05
C ILE A 190 -0.99 6.25 -3.91
N ALA A 191 0.21 6.72 -4.26
CA ALA A 191 0.51 8.12 -4.43
C ALA A 191 0.75 8.45 -5.91
N LYS A 192 0.38 9.68 -6.31
CA LYS A 192 0.58 10.20 -7.66
C LYS A 192 1.40 11.49 -7.56
N SER A 193 2.30 11.70 -8.51
CA SER A 193 3.08 12.94 -8.60
C SER A 193 2.15 14.11 -8.94
N SER A 194 2.56 15.32 -8.56
CA SER A 194 1.76 16.53 -8.80
C SER A 194 1.52 16.81 -10.29
N ASP A 195 2.41 16.35 -11.17
CA ASP A 195 2.25 16.44 -12.62
C ASP A 195 1.40 15.30 -13.22
N GLY A 196 0.93 14.37 -12.40
CA GLY A 196 0.08 13.25 -12.79
C GLY A 196 0.75 12.22 -13.70
N LYS A 197 2.09 12.22 -13.83
CA LYS A 197 2.81 11.32 -14.74
C LYS A 197 3.35 10.07 -14.07
N THR A 198 3.69 10.16 -12.80
CA THR A 198 4.33 9.09 -12.04
C THR A 198 3.49 8.73 -10.82
N GLY A 199 3.44 7.47 -10.45
CA GLY A 199 2.83 7.00 -9.22
C GLY A 199 3.74 6.05 -8.46
N TRP A 200 3.30 5.73 -7.25
CA TRP A 200 3.95 4.80 -6.35
C TRP A 200 2.89 3.97 -5.64
N LEU A 201 3.08 2.66 -5.60
CA LEU A 201 2.21 1.71 -4.91
C LEU A 201 2.97 1.16 -3.70
N ASN A 202 2.35 1.16 -2.52
CA ASN A 202 2.81 0.38 -1.39
C ASN A 202 1.67 -0.54 -0.91
N ILE A 203 2.03 -1.79 -0.61
CA ILE A 203 1.13 -2.81 -0.02
C ILE A 203 1.75 -3.26 1.29
N ASN A 204 1.11 -2.93 2.40
CA ASN A 204 1.60 -3.26 3.75
C ASN A 204 0.85 -4.44 4.34
N PHE A 205 1.57 -5.38 4.95
CA PHE A 205 1.00 -6.58 5.57
C PHE A 205 1.18 -6.57 7.09
N PHE A 206 0.12 -6.97 7.80
CA PHE A 206 0.07 -6.99 9.28
C PHE A 206 -0.48 -8.33 9.79
#